data_AF-A0A317SZU4-F1
#
_entry.id   AF-A0A317SZU4-F1
#
_cell.length_a   1.000
_cell.length_b   1.000
_cell.length_c   1.000
_cell.angle_alpha   90.00
_cell.angle_beta   90.00
_cell.angle_gamma   90.00
#
_symmetry.space_group_name_H-M   'P 1'
#
loop_
_entity.id
_entity.type
_entity.pdbx_description
1 polymer ?
#
loop_
_entity_poly.entity_id
_entity_poly.type
_entity_poly.pdbx_seq_one_letter_code
_entity_poly.pdbx_strand_id
1 'polypeptide(L)'
;MRSAERALEGLLSTYHDLINAFVTRVPGPPTPLENQPVVFTGLMEGWGALERWNDRHLRERMEGRNIDVAVTPLGNADSIVKYAQPQDGNLGKEFATLAPDLPSSLDFAGSALLSTPDAVNVWIGNSDSTSALHKDNYENLYCQVLGRKKFVLLSPLEGICVQGKSLPVASYDSQGKVGVEEGRRVNGWPSVDPDVGDCGKWWGKARPAMVELHRGEVLYLPALWHHKVSQEEGDEGICCAVNYW
;
A
#
# COMPACT_ATOMS: atom_id res chain seq x y z
N MET A 1 20.66 11.20 -27.76
CA MET A 1 20.47 11.41 -26.30
C MET A 1 19.56 12.61 -26.00
N ARG A 2 19.89 13.85 -26.38
CA ARG A 2 19.07 15.04 -26.05
C ARG A 2 17.64 15.05 -26.61
N SER A 3 17.36 14.34 -27.71
CA SER A 3 16.01 14.25 -28.30
C SER A 3 15.07 13.36 -27.50
N ALA A 4 15.53 12.21 -27.03
CA ALA A 4 14.74 11.27 -26.24
C ALA A 4 14.40 11.84 -24.85
N GLU A 5 15.35 12.51 -24.21
CA GLU A 5 15.12 13.14 -22.91
C GLU A 5 14.05 14.25 -23.00
N ARG A 6 14.10 15.10 -24.03
CA ARG A 6 13.06 16.10 -24.26
C ARG A 6 11.69 15.48 -24.53
N ALA A 7 11.63 14.36 -25.24
CA ALA A 7 10.37 13.65 -25.48
C ALA A 7 9.76 13.13 -24.17
N LEU A 8 10.59 12.58 -23.28
CA LEU A 8 10.17 12.12 -21.96
C LEU A 8 9.72 13.28 -21.06
N GLU A 9 10.45 14.40 -21.05
CA GLU A 9 10.03 15.62 -20.34
C GLU A 9 8.69 16.15 -20.86
N GLY A 10 8.51 16.17 -22.19
CA GLY A 10 7.24 16.58 -22.82
C GLY A 10 6.08 15.65 -22.48
N LEU A 11 6.31 14.33 -22.46
CA LEU A 11 5.31 13.35 -22.05
C LEU A 11 4.89 13.55 -20.59
N LEU A 12 5.84 13.70 -19.66
CA LEU A 12 5.56 13.96 -18.25
C LEU A 12 4.77 15.26 -18.08
N SER A 13 5.20 16.35 -18.71
CA SER A 13 4.51 17.64 -18.64
C SER A 13 3.08 17.54 -19.16
N THR A 14 2.89 16.89 -20.31
CA THR A 14 1.57 16.74 -20.94
C THR A 14 0.65 15.88 -20.07
N TYR A 15 1.20 14.80 -19.50
CA TYR A 15 0.48 13.97 -18.55
C TYR A 15 0.00 14.78 -17.34
N HIS A 16 0.88 15.59 -16.74
CA HIS A 16 0.54 16.40 -15.58
C HIS A 16 -0.42 17.57 -15.87
N ASP A 17 -0.51 18.01 -17.12
CA ASP A 17 -1.50 19.01 -17.53
C ASP A 17 -2.89 18.39 -17.70
N LEU A 18 -2.96 17.08 -18.01
CA LEU A 18 -4.20 16.33 -18.19
C LEU A 18 -4.71 15.68 -16.91
N ILE A 19 -3.80 15.16 -16.08
CA ILE A 19 -4.11 14.44 -14.85
C ILE A 19 -3.58 15.23 -13.67
N ASN A 20 -4.50 15.57 -12.76
CA ASN A 20 -4.17 16.32 -11.58
C ASN A 20 -3.51 15.41 -10.53
N ALA A 21 -2.55 15.94 -9.78
CA ALA A 21 -1.84 15.18 -8.74
C ALA A 21 -2.66 15.02 -7.43
N PHE A 22 -3.98 15.26 -7.48
CA PHE A 22 -4.86 15.14 -6.32
C PHE A 22 -5.74 13.92 -6.47
N VAL A 23 -5.76 13.09 -5.43
CA VAL A 23 -6.69 11.98 -5.31
C VAL A 23 -8.01 12.51 -4.77
N THR A 24 -9.09 12.28 -5.51
CA THR A 24 -10.42 12.73 -5.13
C THR A 24 -11.02 11.83 -4.06
N ARG A 25 -11.84 12.42 -3.17
CA ARG A 25 -12.70 11.70 -2.23
C ARG A 25 -14.13 11.76 -2.73
N VAL A 26 -14.77 10.61 -2.90
CA VAL A 26 -16.15 10.50 -3.39
C VAL A 26 -16.99 9.55 -2.53
N PRO A 27 -18.29 9.82 -2.33
CA PRO A 27 -19.17 8.95 -1.57
C PRO A 27 -19.61 7.73 -2.37
N GLY A 28 -19.68 6.58 -1.70
CA GLY A 28 -20.16 5.33 -2.29
C GLY A 28 -19.23 4.78 -3.38
N PRO A 29 -19.65 3.71 -4.07
CA PRO A 29 -18.86 3.15 -5.16
C PRO A 29 -19.01 3.98 -6.44
N PRO A 30 -17.96 4.07 -7.28
CA PRO A 30 -18.03 4.78 -8.55
C PRO A 30 -18.81 3.96 -9.59
N THR A 31 -19.12 4.59 -10.71
CA THR A 31 -19.37 3.89 -11.96
C THR A 31 -18.22 4.17 -12.94
N PRO A 32 -17.86 3.18 -13.76
CA PRO A 32 -16.67 2.30 -13.69
C PRO A 32 -15.40 2.81 -12.95
N LEU A 33 -14.49 1.89 -12.60
CA LEU A 33 -13.15 2.25 -12.12
C LEU A 33 -12.26 2.63 -13.32
N GLU A 34 -11.66 3.83 -13.26
CA GLU A 34 -10.62 4.28 -14.21
C GLU A 34 -9.23 4.05 -13.62
N ASN A 35 -8.16 4.04 -14.41
CA ASN A 35 -6.77 3.90 -13.91
C ASN A 35 -6.26 5.18 -13.21
N GLN A 36 -6.99 5.64 -12.20
CA GLN A 36 -6.67 6.78 -11.34
C GLN A 36 -7.02 6.41 -9.89
N PRO A 37 -6.14 6.72 -8.92
CA PRO A 37 -6.44 6.51 -7.52
C PRO A 37 -7.63 7.37 -7.09
N VAL A 38 -8.52 6.80 -6.30
CA VAL A 38 -9.71 7.46 -5.75
C VAL A 38 -9.95 6.95 -4.35
N VAL A 39 -10.34 7.84 -3.43
CA VAL A 39 -10.77 7.46 -2.08
C VAL A 39 -12.29 7.46 -2.03
N PHE A 40 -12.87 6.33 -1.62
CA PHE A 40 -14.29 6.16 -1.40
C PHE A 40 -14.63 6.31 0.07
N THR A 41 -15.69 7.08 0.36
CA THR A 41 -16.23 7.26 1.71
C THR A 41 -17.57 6.53 1.85
N GLY A 42 -17.86 5.98 3.02
CA GLY A 42 -19.15 5.33 3.33
C GLY A 42 -19.26 3.88 2.85
N LEU A 43 -18.29 3.35 2.10
CA LEU A 43 -18.29 1.94 1.66
C LEU A 43 -18.16 0.92 2.78
N MET A 44 -17.58 1.34 3.91
CA MET A 44 -17.34 0.48 5.06
C MET A 44 -18.45 0.56 6.12
N GLU A 45 -19.54 1.31 5.85
CA GLU A 45 -20.67 1.39 6.77
C GLU A 45 -21.28 0.00 7.05
N GLY A 46 -21.51 -0.29 8.32
CA GLY A 46 -22.04 -1.58 8.77
C GLY A 46 -21.03 -2.74 8.79
N TRP A 47 -19.74 -2.49 8.52
CA TRP A 47 -18.72 -3.53 8.67
C TRP A 47 -18.51 -3.87 10.15
N GLY A 48 -18.53 -5.16 10.48
CA GLY A 48 -18.21 -5.64 11.83
C GLY A 48 -16.83 -5.15 12.30
N ALA A 49 -15.88 -4.98 11.39
CA ALA A 49 -14.56 -4.45 11.71
C ALA A 49 -14.60 -3.00 12.21
N LEU A 50 -15.43 -2.13 11.63
CA LEU A 50 -15.60 -0.76 12.13
C LEU A 50 -16.40 -0.67 13.43
N GLU A 51 -17.17 -1.69 13.77
CA GLU A 51 -17.95 -1.71 15.00
C GLU A 51 -17.18 -2.35 16.17
N ARG A 52 -16.39 -3.40 15.88
CA ARG A 52 -15.82 -4.28 16.91
C ARG A 52 -14.31 -4.16 17.08
N TRP A 53 -13.56 -3.82 16.03
CA TRP A 53 -12.10 -3.89 16.12
C TRP A 53 -11.55 -2.75 16.98
N ASN A 54 -10.80 -3.14 18.00
CA ASN A 54 -9.98 -2.34 18.90
C ASN A 54 -8.83 -3.24 19.40
N ASP A 55 -7.85 -2.71 20.14
CA ASP A 55 -6.70 -3.49 20.62
C ASP A 55 -7.15 -4.75 21.38
N ARG A 56 -8.13 -4.61 22.27
CA ARG A 56 -8.66 -5.71 23.08
C ARG A 56 -9.31 -6.80 22.23
N HIS A 57 -10.23 -6.45 21.34
CA HIS A 57 -10.93 -7.40 20.47
C HIS A 57 -9.94 -8.16 19.60
N LEU A 58 -8.95 -7.47 19.02
CA LEU A 58 -7.93 -8.12 18.20
C LEU A 58 -7.07 -9.10 19.02
N ARG A 59 -6.67 -8.74 20.25
CA ARG A 59 -5.97 -9.67 21.15
C ARG A 59 -6.80 -10.90 21.48
N GLU A 60 -8.07 -10.72 21.84
CA GLU A 60 -8.99 -11.81 22.16
C GLU A 60 -9.22 -12.74 20.96
N ARG A 61 -9.42 -12.20 19.75
CA ARG A 61 -9.63 -13.00 18.52
C ARG A 61 -8.37 -13.71 18.03
N MET A 62 -7.19 -13.21 18.39
CA MET A 62 -5.90 -13.75 17.94
C MET A 62 -5.17 -14.54 19.04
N GLU A 63 -5.77 -14.72 20.22
CA GLU A 63 -5.16 -15.47 21.32
C GLU A 63 -4.79 -16.90 20.91
N GLY A 64 -3.56 -17.32 21.23
CA GLY A 64 -3.06 -18.66 20.92
C GLY A 64 -2.75 -18.92 19.44
N ARG A 65 -2.86 -17.92 18.57
CA ARG A 65 -2.54 -18.02 17.14
C ARG A 65 -1.08 -17.63 16.90
N ASN A 66 -0.42 -18.37 16.02
CA ASN A 66 0.86 -17.93 15.45
C ASN A 66 0.57 -17.03 14.26
N ILE A 67 1.22 -15.88 14.21
CA ILE A 67 1.17 -14.93 13.11
C ILE A 67 2.59 -14.69 12.60
N ASP A 68 2.73 -14.58 11.28
CA ASP A 68 3.96 -14.20 10.63
C ASP A 68 4.15 -12.70 10.78
N VAL A 69 5.26 -12.35 11.41
CA VAL A 69 5.61 -10.99 11.75
C VAL A 69 6.96 -10.72 11.14
N ALA A 70 7.01 -9.77 10.23
CA ALA A 70 8.28 -9.33 9.69
C ALA A 70 8.93 -8.31 10.65
N VAL A 71 10.26 -8.32 10.66
CA VAL A 71 11.13 -7.59 11.60
C VAL A 71 12.36 -7.12 10.84
N THR A 72 12.64 -5.82 10.83
CA THR A 72 13.88 -5.27 10.28
C THR A 72 14.45 -4.13 11.11
N PRO A 73 15.75 -3.85 11.05
CA PRO A 73 16.39 -2.94 12.01
C PRO A 73 15.92 -1.47 11.94
N LEU A 74 15.36 -1.03 10.81
CA LEU A 74 15.17 0.39 10.50
C LEU A 74 13.76 0.78 10.03
N GLY A 75 12.81 -0.15 9.93
CA GLY A 75 11.43 0.20 9.57
C GLY A 75 11.13 0.36 8.09
N ASN A 76 12.11 0.13 7.22
CA ASN A 76 12.01 0.32 5.76
C ASN A 76 11.42 -0.87 5.00
N ALA A 77 11.04 -1.88 5.76
CA ALA A 77 10.10 -2.95 5.51
C ALA A 77 10.05 -3.56 6.90
N ASP A 78 9.05 -3.28 7.75
CA ASP A 78 9.00 -3.82 9.12
C ASP A 78 10.11 -3.31 10.06
N SER A 79 9.86 -2.46 11.05
CA SER A 79 10.91 -2.05 12.01
C SER A 79 11.29 -3.20 12.96
N ILE A 80 12.06 -2.97 14.04
CA ILE A 80 12.11 -3.90 15.20
C ILE A 80 10.69 -4.04 15.79
N VAL A 81 9.77 -3.23 15.29
CA VAL A 81 8.33 -3.37 15.33
C VAL A 81 7.85 -4.58 14.54
N LYS A 82 7.08 -5.38 15.28
CA LYS A 82 6.27 -6.44 14.74
C LYS A 82 5.26 -5.88 13.74
N TYR A 83 5.43 -6.17 12.45
CA TYR A 83 4.50 -5.79 11.40
C TYR A 83 4.03 -7.05 10.65
N ALA A 84 2.72 -7.30 10.65
CA ALA A 84 2.12 -8.45 10.01
C ALA A 84 1.61 -8.04 8.62
N GLN A 85 2.39 -8.36 7.58
CA GLN A 85 2.13 -7.95 6.19
C GLN A 85 2.57 -8.97 5.09
N PRO A 86 2.41 -10.30 5.27
CA PRO A 86 2.90 -11.26 4.28
C PRO A 86 2.28 -11.13 2.87
N GLN A 87 1.18 -10.37 2.70
CA GLN A 87 0.57 -10.06 1.39
C GLN A 87 0.25 -11.31 0.55
N ASP A 88 -0.15 -12.38 1.22
CA ASP A 88 -0.29 -13.72 0.65
C ASP A 88 -1.70 -14.30 0.86
N GLY A 89 -2.70 -13.44 1.10
CA GLY A 89 -4.05 -13.82 1.47
C GLY A 89 -4.16 -14.24 2.94
N ASN A 90 -3.45 -13.55 3.84
CA ASN A 90 -3.32 -13.94 5.25
C ASN A 90 -4.65 -13.96 6.04
N LEU A 91 -5.71 -13.31 5.53
CA LEU A 91 -7.05 -13.39 6.13
C LEU A 91 -7.56 -14.83 6.17
N GLY A 92 -7.35 -15.60 5.09
CA GLY A 92 -7.78 -16.99 5.03
C GLY A 92 -6.90 -17.95 5.85
N LYS A 93 -5.79 -17.46 6.41
CA LYS A 93 -4.76 -18.25 7.09
C LYS A 93 -4.71 -17.89 8.57
N GLU A 94 -3.73 -17.07 8.95
CA GLU A 94 -3.42 -16.72 10.33
C GLU A 94 -4.50 -15.81 10.95
N PHE A 95 -5.16 -14.96 10.14
CA PHE A 95 -6.22 -14.04 10.58
C PHE A 95 -7.66 -14.56 10.36
N ALA A 96 -7.85 -15.87 10.13
CA ALA A 96 -9.17 -16.44 9.80
C ALA A 96 -10.27 -16.16 10.85
N THR A 97 -9.91 -15.91 12.12
CA THR A 97 -10.85 -15.53 13.18
C THR A 97 -11.43 -14.13 12.98
N LEU A 98 -10.80 -13.27 12.19
CA LEU A 98 -11.27 -11.93 11.88
C LEU A 98 -12.22 -11.87 10.67
N ALA A 99 -12.23 -12.92 9.83
CA ALA A 99 -13.03 -12.97 8.61
C ALA A 99 -14.54 -12.69 8.78
N PRO A 100 -15.23 -13.12 9.87
CA PRO A 100 -16.65 -12.80 10.06
C PRO A 100 -16.97 -11.32 10.21
N ASP A 101 -15.97 -10.47 10.45
CA ASP A 101 -16.12 -9.02 10.61
C ASP A 101 -15.95 -8.24 9.29
N LEU A 102 -15.63 -8.95 8.19
CA LEU A 102 -15.27 -8.39 6.90
C LEU A 102 -16.13 -8.98 5.78
N PRO A 103 -16.45 -8.22 4.71
CA PRO A 103 -17.05 -8.81 3.53
C PRO A 103 -16.01 -9.66 2.78
N SER A 104 -16.47 -10.74 2.12
CA SER A 104 -15.62 -11.58 1.28
C SER A 104 -15.15 -10.88 0.00
N SER A 105 -15.89 -9.87 -0.45
CA SER A 105 -15.62 -9.05 -1.63
C SER A 105 -16.33 -7.71 -1.53
N LEU A 106 -15.92 -6.73 -2.32
CA LEU A 106 -16.63 -5.46 -2.48
C LEU A 106 -17.46 -5.52 -3.77
N ASP A 107 -18.78 -5.56 -3.66
CA ASP A 107 -19.70 -5.86 -4.79
C ASP A 107 -19.49 -4.93 -6.00
N PHE A 108 -19.21 -3.65 -5.75
CA PHE A 108 -18.93 -2.70 -6.83
C PHE A 108 -17.67 -3.05 -7.62
N ALA A 109 -16.65 -3.57 -6.94
CA ALA A 109 -15.39 -3.96 -7.55
C ALA A 109 -15.59 -5.23 -8.38
N GLY A 110 -16.36 -6.20 -7.88
CA GLY A 110 -16.71 -7.39 -8.68
C GLY A 110 -17.42 -7.04 -9.98
N SER A 111 -18.29 -6.03 -9.93
CA SER A 111 -19.00 -5.53 -11.12
C SER A 111 -18.11 -4.70 -12.05
N ALA A 112 -17.21 -3.88 -11.51
CA ALA A 112 -16.35 -2.99 -12.29
C ALA A 112 -15.11 -3.69 -12.88
N LEU A 113 -14.51 -4.60 -12.12
CA LEU A 113 -13.30 -5.34 -12.49
C LEU A 113 -13.61 -6.72 -13.10
N LEU A 114 -14.88 -7.16 -13.04
CA LEU A 114 -15.34 -8.46 -13.54
C LEU A 114 -14.56 -9.64 -12.94
N SER A 115 -14.12 -9.52 -11.68
CA SER A 115 -13.36 -10.53 -10.96
C SER A 115 -13.66 -10.50 -9.45
N THR A 116 -13.37 -11.61 -8.78
CA THR A 116 -13.27 -11.67 -7.31
C THR A 116 -11.85 -11.40 -6.86
N PRO A 117 -11.62 -11.01 -5.60
CA PRO A 117 -10.27 -10.87 -5.08
C PRO A 117 -9.52 -12.21 -5.10
N ASP A 118 -8.28 -12.19 -5.56
CA ASP A 118 -7.29 -13.28 -5.44
C ASP A 118 -6.79 -13.41 -4.00
N ALA A 119 -6.71 -12.29 -3.27
CA ALA A 119 -6.23 -12.25 -1.90
C ALA A 119 -6.91 -11.17 -1.06
N VAL A 120 -7.08 -11.46 0.23
CA VAL A 120 -7.47 -10.48 1.25
C VAL A 120 -6.42 -10.49 2.34
N ASN A 121 -5.81 -9.33 2.59
CA ASN A 121 -4.74 -9.21 3.58
C ASN A 121 -5.16 -8.27 4.72
N VAL A 122 -4.81 -8.67 5.94
CA VAL A 122 -4.88 -7.87 7.16
C VAL A 122 -3.49 -7.31 7.44
N TRP A 123 -3.46 -6.03 7.79
CA TRP A 123 -2.27 -5.26 8.08
C TRP A 123 -2.36 -4.73 9.50
N ILE A 124 -1.43 -5.10 10.39
CA ILE A 124 -1.36 -4.58 11.76
C ILE A 124 0.05 -4.11 12.03
N GLY A 125 0.21 -2.83 12.37
CA GLY A 125 1.50 -2.21 12.67
C GLY A 125 1.37 -0.93 13.48
N ASN A 126 2.43 -0.14 13.48
CA ASN A 126 2.56 1.11 14.24
C ASN A 126 3.32 2.18 13.40
N SER A 127 3.56 3.37 13.95
CA SER A 127 4.17 4.50 13.23
C SER A 127 5.64 4.30 12.85
N ASP A 128 6.33 3.32 13.42
CA ASP A 128 7.72 3.01 13.08
C ASP A 128 7.83 2.15 11.80
N SER A 129 6.72 1.64 11.27
CA SER A 129 6.71 0.76 10.10
C SER A 129 6.30 1.52 8.84
N THR A 130 7.17 1.47 7.83
CA THR A 130 6.98 2.08 6.51
C THR A 130 7.22 1.05 5.41
N SER A 131 6.29 0.96 4.46
CA SER A 131 6.49 0.21 3.22
C SER A 131 7.19 1.11 2.21
N ALA A 132 8.40 0.72 1.79
CA ALA A 132 9.20 1.46 0.81
C ALA A 132 8.46 1.65 -0.53
N LEU A 133 8.91 2.60 -1.34
CA LEU A 133 8.32 2.86 -2.65
C LEU A 133 8.41 1.61 -3.54
N HIS A 134 7.27 1.07 -3.96
CA HIS A 134 7.16 -0.10 -4.83
C HIS A 134 5.90 0.00 -5.68
N LYS A 135 5.61 -1.02 -6.50
CA LYS A 135 4.36 -1.13 -7.26
C LYS A 135 3.95 -2.59 -7.34
N ASP A 136 2.65 -2.82 -7.43
CA ASP A 136 2.06 -4.15 -7.59
C ASP A 136 1.36 -4.29 -8.93
N ASN A 137 1.13 -5.53 -9.35
CA ASN A 137 0.35 -5.88 -10.53
C ASN A 137 -1.12 -6.21 -10.19
N TYR A 138 -1.64 -5.66 -9.09
CA TYR A 138 -2.99 -5.88 -8.57
C TYR A 138 -3.81 -4.60 -8.55
N GLU A 139 -5.12 -4.73 -8.76
CA GLU A 139 -6.09 -3.69 -8.48
C GLU A 139 -6.37 -3.70 -6.97
N ASN A 140 -5.88 -2.69 -6.25
CA ASN A 140 -5.84 -2.74 -4.80
C ASN A 140 -6.93 -1.86 -4.17
N LEU A 141 -7.83 -2.46 -3.40
CA LEU A 141 -8.80 -1.75 -2.57
C LEU A 141 -8.33 -1.78 -1.12
N TYR A 142 -7.72 -0.69 -0.67
CA TYR A 142 -7.13 -0.54 0.65
C TYR A 142 -8.13 0.09 1.61
N CYS A 143 -8.60 -0.66 2.60
CA CYS A 143 -9.65 -0.30 3.54
C CYS A 143 -9.06 -0.01 4.93
N GLN A 144 -9.21 1.23 5.39
CA GLN A 144 -8.61 1.66 6.65
C GLN A 144 -9.55 1.42 7.84
N VAL A 145 -9.08 0.67 8.85
CA VAL A 145 -9.91 0.28 10.01
C VAL A 145 -9.49 1.03 11.28
N LEU A 146 -8.23 0.96 11.71
CA LEU A 146 -7.73 1.63 12.93
C LEU A 146 -6.53 2.52 12.62
N GLY A 147 -6.47 3.72 13.19
CA GLY A 147 -5.39 4.67 12.89
C GLY A 147 -5.53 5.30 11.51
N ARG A 148 -4.40 5.70 10.91
CA ARG A 148 -4.33 6.33 9.58
C ARG A 148 -3.21 5.74 8.74
N LYS A 149 -3.41 5.74 7.42
CA LYS A 149 -2.35 5.44 6.44
C LYS A 149 -2.02 6.69 5.63
N LYS A 150 -0.76 6.88 5.30
CA LYS A 150 -0.29 7.96 4.43
C LYS A 150 0.40 7.36 3.23
N PHE A 151 -0.15 7.64 2.05
CA PHE A 151 0.38 7.17 0.78
C PHE A 151 1.05 8.32 0.03
N VAL A 152 2.23 8.04 -0.50
CA VAL A 152 2.84 8.82 -1.58
C VAL A 152 2.68 8.02 -2.85
N LEU A 153 1.91 8.52 -3.82
CA LEU A 153 1.59 7.83 -5.06
C LEU A 153 2.29 8.49 -6.25
N LEU A 154 2.85 7.69 -7.15
CA LEU A 154 3.32 8.14 -8.46
C LEU A 154 2.70 7.29 -9.56
N SER A 155 2.28 7.97 -10.62
CA SER A 155 1.71 7.33 -11.79
C SER A 155 2.69 6.36 -12.45
N PRO A 156 2.21 5.28 -13.11
CA PRO A 156 3.06 4.46 -13.97
C PRO A 156 3.84 5.27 -15.02
N LEU A 157 3.27 6.40 -15.50
CA LEU A 157 3.93 7.30 -16.45
C LEU A 157 5.11 8.07 -15.83
N GLU A 158 5.16 8.16 -14.51
CA GLU A 158 6.26 8.74 -13.75
C GLU A 158 7.31 7.68 -13.35
N GLY A 159 7.23 6.46 -13.87
CA GLY A 159 8.18 5.38 -13.55
C GLY A 159 9.64 5.70 -13.86
N ILE A 160 9.93 6.65 -14.76
CA ILE A 160 11.31 7.12 -14.96
C ILE A 160 11.84 7.92 -13.76
N CYS A 161 10.95 8.60 -13.02
CA CYS A 161 11.29 9.41 -11.86
C CYS A 161 11.74 8.55 -10.67
N VAL A 162 11.32 7.27 -10.61
CA VAL A 162 11.68 6.37 -9.52
C VAL A 162 13.06 5.70 -9.67
N GLN A 163 13.71 5.90 -10.82
CA GLN A 163 15.06 5.39 -11.12
C GLN A 163 15.23 3.91 -10.75
N GLY A 164 14.41 3.05 -11.36
CA GLY A 164 14.46 1.61 -11.12
C GLY A 164 15.87 1.03 -11.32
N LYS A 165 16.37 0.28 -10.34
CA LYS A 165 17.67 -0.40 -10.40
C LYS A 165 17.51 -1.92 -10.31
N SER A 166 18.50 -2.63 -10.83
CA SER A 166 18.64 -4.06 -10.56
C SER A 166 19.42 -4.23 -9.25
N LEU A 167 18.79 -4.83 -8.23
CA LEU A 167 19.38 -5.03 -6.91
C LEU A 167 19.47 -6.53 -6.58
N PRO A 168 20.50 -6.99 -5.86
CA PRO A 168 20.52 -8.36 -5.36
C PRO A 168 19.39 -8.57 -4.34
N VAL A 169 18.85 -9.78 -4.29
CA VAL A 169 17.88 -10.16 -3.24
C VAL A 169 18.62 -10.33 -1.93
N ALA A 170 18.07 -9.82 -0.84
CA ALA A 170 18.62 -9.98 0.50
C ALA A 170 17.50 -10.07 1.54
N SER A 171 17.78 -10.72 2.66
CA SER A 171 16.86 -10.86 3.79
C SER A 171 17.57 -10.62 5.12
N TYR A 172 16.81 -10.19 6.13
CA TYR A 172 17.31 -10.09 7.49
C TYR A 172 17.10 -11.42 8.22
N ASP A 173 18.10 -11.83 9.00
CA ASP A 173 17.91 -12.91 9.98
C ASP A 173 17.24 -12.37 11.26
N SER A 174 16.97 -13.28 12.21
CA SER A 174 16.36 -12.93 13.50
C SER A 174 17.22 -12.02 14.39
N GLN A 175 18.49 -11.81 14.05
CA GLN A 175 19.40 -10.88 14.72
C GLN A 175 19.50 -9.54 13.97
N GLY A 176 18.73 -9.35 12.88
CA GLY A 176 18.76 -8.15 12.06
C GLY A 176 19.99 -8.04 11.16
N LYS A 177 20.72 -9.14 10.95
CA LYS A 177 21.85 -9.18 10.01
C LYS A 177 21.35 -9.49 8.61
N VAL A 178 21.82 -8.72 7.63
CA VAL A 178 21.48 -8.92 6.22
C VAL A 178 22.29 -10.06 5.59
N GLY A 179 21.60 -11.01 4.98
CA GLY A 179 22.16 -12.04 4.11
C GLY A 179 21.76 -11.80 2.66
N VAL A 180 22.72 -11.76 1.75
CA VAL A 180 22.47 -11.57 0.30
C VAL A 180 22.36 -12.93 -0.37
N GLU A 181 21.32 -13.14 -1.17
CA GLU A 181 21.11 -14.36 -1.94
C GLU A 181 21.93 -14.32 -3.25
N GLU A 182 22.89 -15.23 -3.39
CA GLU A 182 23.75 -15.29 -4.58
C GLU A 182 22.93 -15.60 -5.86
N GLY A 183 23.23 -14.86 -6.93
CA GLY A 183 22.65 -15.08 -8.27
C GLY A 183 21.21 -14.59 -8.46
N ARG A 184 20.48 -14.23 -7.38
CA ARG A 184 19.11 -13.68 -7.48
C ARG A 184 19.10 -12.16 -7.45
N ARG A 185 18.32 -11.57 -8.35
CA ARG A 185 18.17 -10.10 -8.47
C ARG A 185 16.73 -9.71 -8.68
N VAL A 186 16.34 -8.56 -8.12
CA VAL A 186 15.11 -7.85 -8.44
C VAL A 186 15.43 -6.75 -9.42
N ASN A 187 14.66 -6.65 -10.50
CA ASN A 187 14.86 -5.64 -11.55
C ASN A 187 13.86 -4.51 -11.41
N GLY A 188 14.32 -3.28 -11.67
CA GLY A 188 13.45 -2.11 -11.67
C GLY A 188 12.98 -1.67 -10.29
N TRP A 189 13.69 -2.07 -9.22
CA TRP A 189 13.36 -1.65 -7.86
C TRP A 189 13.53 -0.13 -7.73
N PRO A 190 12.50 0.62 -7.27
CA PRO A 190 12.62 2.06 -7.05
C PRO A 190 13.81 2.37 -6.14
N SER A 191 14.71 3.24 -6.60
CA SER A 191 15.90 3.61 -5.81
C SER A 191 15.80 5.00 -5.19
N VAL A 192 14.65 5.65 -5.34
CA VAL A 192 14.34 6.94 -4.74
C VAL A 192 13.52 6.76 -3.47
N ASP A 193 13.77 7.63 -2.49
CA ASP A 193 12.90 7.81 -1.34
C ASP A 193 12.19 9.17 -1.45
N PRO A 194 10.84 9.19 -1.59
CA PRO A 194 10.08 10.44 -1.65
C PRO A 194 10.30 11.39 -0.46
N ASP A 195 10.65 10.88 0.73
CA ASP A 195 10.79 11.71 1.93
C ASP A 195 12.11 12.50 1.95
N VAL A 196 13.09 12.14 1.13
CA VAL A 196 14.42 12.78 1.08
C VAL A 196 14.45 13.95 0.09
N GLY A 197 13.51 14.03 -0.86
CA GLY A 197 13.25 15.23 -1.66
C GLY A 197 14.15 15.50 -2.87
N ASP A 198 15.31 14.86 -3.01
CA ASP A 198 16.12 14.88 -4.25
C ASP A 198 16.91 13.59 -4.44
N CYS A 199 16.29 12.60 -5.07
CA CYS A 199 16.90 11.29 -5.27
C CYS A 199 17.42 11.08 -6.72
N GLY A 200 17.54 12.15 -7.51
CA GLY A 200 18.28 12.15 -8.78
C GLY A 200 17.54 12.77 -9.97
N LYS A 201 18.14 12.63 -11.16
CA LYS A 201 17.90 13.50 -12.34
C LYS A 201 16.43 13.81 -12.65
N TRP A 202 15.56 12.82 -12.53
CA TRP A 202 14.16 12.91 -12.94
C TRP A 202 13.20 13.23 -11.80
N TRP A 203 13.65 13.19 -10.54
CA TRP A 203 12.78 13.36 -9.38
C TRP A 203 12.11 14.74 -9.34
N GLY A 204 12.85 15.80 -9.68
CA GLY A 204 12.29 17.16 -9.79
C GLY A 204 11.24 17.33 -10.90
N LYS A 205 10.98 16.29 -11.70
CA LYS A 205 9.89 16.25 -12.68
C LYS A 205 8.68 15.47 -12.19
N ALA A 206 8.77 14.70 -11.10
CA ALA A 206 7.63 13.99 -10.54
C ALA A 206 6.63 14.96 -9.90
N ARG A 207 5.36 14.58 -9.88
CA ARG A 207 4.28 15.23 -9.11
C ARG A 207 3.57 14.17 -8.26
N PRO A 208 4.19 13.74 -7.14
CA PRO A 208 3.61 12.71 -6.30
C PRO A 208 2.28 13.18 -5.71
N ALA A 209 1.27 12.30 -5.73
CA ALA A 209 -0.01 12.53 -5.06
C ALA A 209 0.07 12.05 -3.61
N MET A 210 -0.38 12.87 -2.66
CA MET A 210 -0.38 12.53 -1.25
C MET A 210 -1.80 12.17 -0.80
N VAL A 211 -1.95 11.01 -0.16
CA VAL A 211 -3.24 10.55 0.37
C VAL A 211 -3.10 10.21 1.84
N GLU A 212 -3.86 10.89 2.69
CA GLU A 212 -4.12 10.43 4.04
C GLU A 212 -5.43 9.65 4.05
N LEU A 213 -5.37 8.36 4.35
CA LEU A 213 -6.52 7.47 4.38
C LEU A 213 -6.97 7.31 5.83
N HIS A 214 -8.22 7.69 6.11
CA HIS A 214 -8.81 7.70 7.44
C HIS A 214 -9.68 6.47 7.69
N ARG A 215 -9.95 6.18 8.97
CA ARG A 215 -10.88 5.11 9.37
C ARG A 215 -12.20 5.19 8.59
N GLY A 216 -12.58 4.07 7.98
CA GLY A 216 -13.81 3.92 7.20
C GLY A 216 -13.71 4.37 5.74
N GLU A 217 -12.56 4.87 5.31
CA GLU A 217 -12.29 5.17 3.91
C GLU A 217 -11.64 3.98 3.18
N VAL A 218 -11.91 3.88 1.88
CA VAL A 218 -11.32 2.88 0.99
C VAL A 218 -10.56 3.60 -0.12
N LEU A 219 -9.24 3.40 -0.20
CA LEU A 219 -8.44 3.83 -1.35
C LEU A 219 -8.50 2.75 -2.43
N TYR A 220 -9.01 3.10 -3.61
CA TYR A 220 -8.67 2.37 -4.81
C TYR A 220 -7.32 2.84 -5.32
N LEU A 221 -6.37 1.91 -5.36
CA LEU A 221 -5.02 2.08 -5.85
C LEU A 221 -4.86 1.17 -7.08
N PRO A 222 -4.89 1.75 -8.29
CA PRO A 222 -4.84 0.94 -9.51
C PRO A 222 -3.52 0.20 -9.67
N ALA A 223 -3.55 -0.87 -10.46
CA ALA A 223 -2.36 -1.63 -10.78
C ALA A 223 -1.23 -0.74 -11.34
N LEU A 224 0.02 -1.10 -10.99
CA LEU A 224 1.28 -0.50 -11.42
C LEU A 224 1.59 0.90 -10.89
N TRP A 225 0.70 1.51 -10.10
CA TRP A 225 1.00 2.76 -9.41
C TRP A 225 2.10 2.55 -8.38
N HIS A 226 3.13 3.39 -8.44
CA HIS A 226 4.16 3.35 -7.42
C HIS A 226 3.62 3.98 -6.16
N HIS A 227 3.84 3.35 -5.02
CA HIS A 227 3.34 3.82 -3.75
C HIS A 227 4.32 3.54 -2.60
N LYS A 228 4.49 4.53 -1.74
CA LYS A 228 5.15 4.42 -0.43
C LYS A 228 4.08 4.63 0.63
N VAL A 229 4.11 3.83 1.69
CA VAL A 229 3.07 3.83 2.72
C VAL A 229 3.69 3.97 4.09
N SER A 230 3.35 5.04 4.80
CA SER A 230 3.57 5.16 6.23
C SER A 230 2.22 5.12 6.97
N GLN A 231 2.26 5.04 8.29
CA GLN A 231 1.05 4.88 9.09
C GLN A 231 1.18 5.61 10.43
N GLU A 232 0.04 5.87 11.06
CA GLU A 232 -0.05 6.43 12.39
C GLU A 232 -1.06 5.63 13.21
N GLU A 233 -0.71 5.34 14.45
CA GLU A 233 -1.62 4.76 15.42
C GLU A 233 -2.76 5.73 15.73
N GLY A 234 -3.94 5.18 15.98
CA GLY A 234 -5.04 5.91 16.61
C GLY A 234 -5.00 5.79 18.13
N ASP A 235 -6.14 6.07 18.76
CA ASP A 235 -6.31 5.96 20.22
C ASP A 235 -6.06 4.54 20.78
N GLU A 236 -6.17 3.52 19.91
CA GLU A 236 -5.89 2.12 20.24
C GLU A 236 -4.40 1.76 20.30
N GLY A 237 -3.49 2.70 19.96
CA GLY A 237 -2.04 2.44 19.97
C GLY A 237 -1.57 1.49 18.87
N ILE A 238 -2.41 1.21 17.87
CA ILE A 238 -2.11 0.41 16.68
C ILE A 238 -2.73 1.05 15.43
N CYS A 239 -2.15 0.75 14.27
CA CYS A 239 -2.76 0.96 12.97
C CYS A 239 -3.18 -0.39 12.37
N CYS A 240 -4.41 -0.49 11.89
CA CYS A 240 -4.97 -1.68 11.27
C CYS A 240 -5.68 -1.36 9.96
N ALA A 241 -5.40 -2.12 8.90
CA ALA A 241 -6.06 -2.01 7.62
C ALA A 241 -6.33 -3.39 7.01
N VAL A 242 -7.24 -3.44 6.06
CA VAL A 242 -7.52 -4.63 5.24
C VAL A 242 -7.39 -4.21 3.79
N ASN A 243 -6.81 -5.03 2.93
CA ASN A 243 -6.83 -4.75 1.51
C ASN A 243 -7.30 -5.97 0.70
N TYR A 244 -7.99 -5.69 -0.40
CA TYR A 244 -8.45 -6.67 -1.37
C TYR A 244 -7.61 -6.50 -2.64
N TRP A 245 -7.05 -7.60 -3.11
CA TRP A 245 -6.33 -7.75 -4.37
C TRP A 245 -7.08 -8.70 -5.28
#